data_AF-A0A2V8H6U9-F1
#
_entry.id   AF-A0A2V8H6U9-F1
#
_cell.length_a   1.000
_cell.length_b   1.000
_cell.length_c   1.000
_cell.angle_alpha   90.00
_cell.angle_beta   90.00
_cell.angle_gamma   90.00
#
_symmetry.space_group_name_H-M   'P 1'
#
loop_
_entity.id
_entity.type
_entity.pdbx_description
1 polymer ?
#
loop_
_entity_poly.entity_id
_entity_poly.type
_entity_poly.pdbx_seq_one_letter_code
_entity_poly.pdbx_strand_id
1 'polypeptide(L)'
;DTVYWDNIELAEPHDEFKFVISSQADYDWSKNIYLEKLRGRPNPVLFSPAHDDLPARNLARWILDDGLPVRLQLQIHKYIWGADARGV
;
A
#
# COMPACT_ATOMS: atom_id res chain seq x y z
N ASP A 1 -7.81 3.02 -19.92
CA ASP A 1 -7.51 3.07 -18.48
C ASP A 1 -8.74 2.72 -17.66
N THR A 2 -8.59 1.79 -16.72
CA THR A 2 -9.68 1.24 -15.87
C THR A 2 -9.76 1.90 -14.49
N VAL A 3 -8.85 2.82 -14.17
CA VAL A 3 -8.82 3.51 -12.87
C VAL A 3 -9.56 4.84 -12.98
N TYR A 4 -10.60 5.01 -12.16
CA TYR A 4 -11.35 6.26 -12.06
C TYR A 4 -10.91 7.03 -10.81
N TRP A 5 -10.06 8.03 -11.00
CA TRP A 5 -9.38 8.74 -9.91
C TRP A 5 -10.30 9.60 -9.03
N ASP A 6 -11.42 10.07 -9.57
CA ASP A 6 -12.37 10.89 -8.81
C ASP A 6 -13.00 10.13 -7.63
N ASN A 7 -12.90 8.79 -7.61
CA ASN A 7 -13.30 7.97 -6.46
C ASN A 7 -12.55 8.33 -5.16
N ILE A 8 -11.35 8.91 -5.26
CA ILE A 8 -10.61 9.39 -4.08
C ILE A 8 -11.40 10.45 -3.31
N GLU A 9 -12.22 11.25 -4.00
CA GLU A 9 -13.04 12.30 -3.38
C GLU A 9 -14.28 11.76 -2.65
N LEU A 10 -14.62 10.50 -2.86
CA LEU A 10 -15.73 9.84 -2.18
C LEU A 10 -15.33 9.22 -0.84
N ALA A 11 -14.02 9.16 -0.53
CA ALA A 11 -13.51 8.55 0.68
C ALA A 11 -13.80 9.42 1.91
N GLU A 12 -14.40 8.83 2.93
CA GLU A 12 -14.58 9.45 4.24
C GLU A 12 -13.23 9.45 5.00
N PRO A 13 -13.05 10.31 6.02
CA PRO A 13 -11.75 10.42 6.70
C PRO A 13 -11.23 9.13 7.36
N HIS A 14 -12.12 8.17 7.63
CA HIS A 14 -11.77 6.89 8.25
C HIS A 14 -11.47 5.78 7.24
N ASP A 15 -11.71 6.03 5.95
CA ASP A 15 -11.35 5.09 4.89
C ASP A 15 -9.84 5.02 4.67
N GLU A 16 -9.36 3.87 4.21
CA GLU A 16 -7.94 3.62 3.97
C GLU A 16 -7.64 3.42 2.48
N PHE A 17 -6.52 3.96 2.02
CA PHE A 17 -6.00 3.67 0.68
C PHE A 17 -4.87 2.66 0.77
N LYS A 18 -5.03 1.50 0.14
CA LYS A 18 -4.04 0.42 0.18
C LYS A 18 -3.39 0.18 -1.18
N PHE A 19 -2.07 0.17 -1.17
CA PHE A 19 -1.23 -0.19 -2.31
C PHE A 19 -0.61 -1.57 -2.07
N VAL A 20 -0.85 -2.51 -2.99
CA VAL A 20 -0.15 -3.80 -3.01
C VAL A 20 1.04 -3.65 -3.96
N ILE A 21 2.25 -3.81 -3.44
CA ILE A 21 3.51 -3.44 -4.09
C ILE A 21 4.32 -4.72 -4.32
N SER A 22 4.63 -5.03 -5.57
CA SER A 22 5.40 -6.22 -5.97
C SER A 22 6.84 -5.89 -6.36
N SER A 23 7.16 -4.63 -6.63
CA SER A 23 8.46 -4.21 -7.15
C SER A 23 8.87 -2.80 -6.70
N GLN A 24 10.12 -2.41 -7.00
CA GLN A 24 10.58 -1.03 -6.82
C GLN A 24 9.78 -0.05 -7.70
N ALA A 25 9.44 -0.44 -8.93
CA ALA A 25 8.66 0.41 -9.84
C ALA A 25 7.25 0.66 -9.28
N ASP A 26 6.62 -0.36 -8.70
CA ASP A 26 5.32 -0.22 -8.02
C ASP A 26 5.43 0.71 -6.81
N TYR A 27 6.54 0.63 -6.07
CA TYR A 27 6.79 1.51 -4.93
C TYR A 27 6.91 2.96 -5.38
N ASP A 28 7.73 3.24 -6.40
CA ASP A 28 7.93 4.58 -6.93
C ASP A 28 6.62 5.15 -7.48
N TRP A 29 5.84 4.33 -8.19
CA TRP A 29 4.51 4.70 -8.65
C TRP A 29 3.57 5.04 -7.48
N SER A 30 3.48 4.16 -6.47
CA SER A 30 2.62 4.34 -5.30
C SER A 30 3.01 5.58 -4.49
N LYS A 31 4.32 5.85 -4.35
CA LYS A 31 4.86 7.06 -3.74
C LYS A 31 4.43 8.31 -4.50
N ASN A 32 4.49 8.29 -5.84
CA ASN A 32 4.03 9.42 -6.65
C ASN A 32 2.53 9.68 -6.48
N ILE A 33 1.70 8.63 -6.47
CA ILE A 33 0.26 8.77 -6.19
C ILE A 33 0.02 9.35 -4.79
N TYR A 34 0.76 8.88 -3.77
CA TYR A 34 0.69 9.48 -2.43
C TYR A 34 0.98 10.98 -2.49
N LEU A 35 2.11 11.37 -3.09
CA LEU A 35 2.55 12.77 -3.13
C LEU A 35 1.59 13.68 -3.91
N GLU A 36 1.01 13.18 -5.01
CA GLU A 36 0.16 13.96 -5.91
C GLU A 36 -1.30 14.02 -5.47
N LYS A 37 -1.82 12.95 -4.86
CA LYS A 37 -3.27 12.78 -4.64
C LYS A 37 -3.68 12.63 -3.19
N LEU A 38 -2.83 12.02 -2.34
CA LEU A 38 -3.21 11.63 -0.98
C LEU A 38 -2.53 12.47 0.10
N ARG A 39 -1.44 13.17 -0.23
CA ARG A 39 -0.69 14.00 0.72
C ARG A 39 -1.59 15.07 1.33
N GLY A 40 -1.64 15.10 2.66
CA GLY A 40 -2.45 16.05 3.42
C GLY A 40 -3.92 15.64 3.59
N ARG A 41 -4.37 14.55 2.96
CA ARG A 41 -5.67 13.94 3.27
C ARG A 41 -5.60 13.25 4.64
N PRO A 42 -6.72 13.17 5.38
CA PRO A 42 -6.76 12.52 6.69
C PRO A 42 -6.68 10.98 6.61
N ASN A 43 -6.93 10.41 5.44
CA ASN A 43 -7.00 8.97 5.21
C ASN A 43 -5.65 8.27 5.49
N PRO A 44 -5.64 7.16 6.25
CA PRO A 44 -4.46 6.32 6.33
C PRO A 44 -4.09 5.75 4.96
N VAL A 45 -2.80 5.77 4.65
CA VAL A 45 -2.25 5.15 3.44
C VAL A 45 -1.41 3.95 3.83
N LEU A 46 -1.77 2.79 3.28
CA LEU A 46 -1.19 1.49 3.59
C LEU A 46 -0.34 1.00 2.43
N PHE A 47 0.93 0.73 2.68
CA PHE A 47 1.82 0.07 1.73
C PHE A 47 1.97 -1.38 2.15
N SER A 48 1.60 -2.29 1.26
CA SER A 48 1.54 -3.72 1.53
C SER A 48 2.39 -4.49 0.53
N PRO A 49 3.37 -5.30 0.97
CA PRO A 49 4.14 -6.09 0.03
C PRO A 49 3.24 -7.19 -0.56
N ALA A 50 3.35 -7.41 -1.87
CA ALA A 50 2.89 -8.64 -2.48
C ALA A 50 3.74 -9.78 -1.89
N HIS A 51 3.10 -10.66 -1.13
CA HIS A 51 3.79 -11.57 -0.20
C HIS A 51 4.86 -12.46 -0.88
N ASP A 52 4.60 -12.90 -2.10
CA ASP A 52 5.46 -13.83 -2.83
C ASP A 52 6.50 -13.10 -3.70
N ASP A 53 6.27 -11.82 -4.01
CA ASP A 53 7.08 -11.05 -4.96
C ASP A 53 8.06 -10.09 -4.26
N LEU A 54 7.65 -9.50 -3.14
CA LEU A 54 8.42 -8.47 -2.45
C LEU A 54 8.65 -8.83 -0.98
N PRO A 55 9.90 -9.09 -0.56
CA PRO A 55 10.22 -9.24 0.85
C PRO A 55 9.81 -7.99 1.64
N ALA A 56 9.01 -8.17 2.68
CA ALA A 56 8.50 -7.06 3.50
C ALA A 56 9.61 -6.13 4.05
N ARG A 57 10.78 -6.70 4.36
CA ARG A 57 11.96 -5.94 4.79
C ARG A 57 12.42 -4.90 3.77
N ASN A 58 12.28 -5.19 2.48
CA ASN A 58 12.70 -4.29 1.41
C ASN A 58 11.74 -3.10 1.36
N LEU A 59 10.43 -3.36 1.38
CA LEU A 59 9.42 -2.30 1.42
C LEU A 59 9.55 -1.44 2.68
N ALA A 60 9.77 -2.05 3.84
CA ALA A 60 10.00 -1.33 5.09
C ALA A 60 11.20 -0.39 4.97
N ARG A 61 12.31 -0.87 4.40
CA ARG A 61 13.51 -0.06 4.17
C ARG A 61 13.25 1.11 3.23
N TRP A 62 12.57 0.89 2.10
CA TRP A 62 12.24 1.98 1.17
C TRP A 62 11.39 3.07 1.83
N ILE A 63 10.36 2.69 2.59
CA ILE A 63 9.52 3.63 3.34
C ILE A 63 10.35 4.45 4.33
N LEU A 64 11.28 3.80 5.05
CA LEU A 64 12.15 4.46 6.02
C LEU A 64 13.17 5.39 5.35
N ASP A 65 13.83 4.93 4.29
CA ASP A 65 14.83 5.69 3.54
C ASP A 65 14.23 6.98 2.96
N ASP A 66 12.97 6.92 2.51
CA ASP A 66 12.24 8.09 2.00
C ASP A 66 11.54 8.93 3.08
N GLY A 67 11.47 8.46 4.33
CA GLY A 67 10.70 9.10 5.39
C GLY A 67 9.22 9.27 5.03
N LEU A 68 8.66 8.33 4.25
CA LEU A 68 7.32 8.44 3.70
C LEU A 68 6.29 8.19 4.82
N PRO A 69 5.34 9.12 5.10
CA PRO A 69 4.38 8.98 6.20
C PRO A 69 3.21 8.05 5.82
N VAL A 70 3.54 6.79 5.55
CA VAL A 70 2.61 5.70 5.23
C VAL A 70 2.79 4.56 6.23
N ARG A 71 1.81 3.68 6.34
CA ARG A 71 1.87 2.50 7.20
C ARG A 71 2.24 1.26 6.40
N LEU A 72 3.26 0.53 6.84
CA LEU A 72 3.51 -0.82 6.35
C LEU A 72 2.42 -1.76 6.86
N GLN A 73 1.70 -2.44 5.96
CA GLN A 73 0.69 -3.44 6.30
C GLN A 73 1.03 -4.79 5.65
N LEU A 74 1.37 -5.80 6.45
CA LEU A 74 1.57 -7.15 5.93
C LEU A 74 0.25 -7.79 5.53
N GLN A 75 0.29 -8.70 4.56
CA GLN A 75 -0.82 -9.63 4.30
C GLN A 75 -0.85 -10.69 5.41
N ILE A 76 -1.27 -10.29 6.62
CA ILE A 76 -1.19 -11.10 7.85
C ILE A 76 -1.85 -12.47 7.67
N HIS A 77 -2.95 -12.54 6.89
CA HIS A 77 -3.65 -13.80 6.63
C HIS A 77 -2.74 -14.88 6.02
N LYS A 78 -1.77 -14.52 5.17
CA LYS A 78 -0.81 -15.47 4.61
C LYS A 78 0.13 -16.08 5.65
N TYR A 79 0.37 -15.38 6.75
CA TYR A 79 1.17 -15.89 7.87
C TYR A 79 0.35 -16.73 8.85
N ILE A 80 -0.94 -16.40 9.04
CA ILE A 80 -1.81 -17.10 9.97
C ILE A 80 -2.33 -18.42 9.37
N TRP A 81 -2.83 -18.37 8.13
CA TRP A 81 -3.50 -19.51 7.49
C TRP A 81 -2.70 -20.15 6.35
N GLY A 82 -1.59 -19.52 5.95
CA GLY A 82 -0.77 -19.96 4.81
C GLY A 82 -1.12 -19.21 3.52
N ALA A 83 -0.15 -19.11 2.61
CA ALA A 83 -0.24 -18.29 1.41
C ALA A 83 -1.34 -18.74 0.41
N ASP A 84 -1.66 -20.03 0.39
CA ASP A 84 -2.63 -20.63 -0.54
C ASP A 84 -4.05 -20.78 0.05
N ALA A 85 -4.26 -20.40 1.31
CA ALA A 85 -5.55 -20.51 1.96
C ALA A 85 -6.57 -19.55 1.31
N ARG A 86 -7.79 -20.06 1.08
CA ARG A 86 -8.89 -19.31 0.48
C ARG A 86 -10.05 -19.20 1.46
N GLY A 87 -10.72 -18.04 1.47
CA GLY A 87 -11.89 -17.78 2.32
C GLY A 87 -11.56 -17.52 3.79
N VAL A 88 -10.37 -16.98 4.05
CA VAL A 88 -9.81 -16.71 5.39
C VAL A 88 -9.42 -15.25 5.56
#